data_AF-A0A926WLJ8-F1
#
_entry.id   AF-A0A926WLJ8-F1
#
_cell.length_a   1.000
_cell.length_b   1.000
_cell.length_c   1.000
_cell.angle_alpha   90.00
_cell.angle_beta   90.00
_cell.angle_gamma   90.00
#
_symmetry.space_group_name_H-M   'P 1'
#
loop_
_entity.id
_entity.type
_entity.pdbx_description
1 polymer ?
#
loop_
_entity_poly.entity_id
_entity_poly.type
_entity_poly.pdbx_seq_one_letter_code
_entity_poly.pdbx_strand_id
1 'polypeptide(L)'
;MSDNVLNQLRNKRNRPTVPPRQDALVPKPQLEPQTPEQETLMPANADDRDSLQPSTPVTEATNPTPASLNSLPSLQAELEKYPETRRHSAIVLEKDLDHELTRFCKDRGITVEVFLEAAWTVASADSKLVEKITTEAKRRYDQRKRVGQIKRLITMLSNSPK
;
A
#
# COMPACT_ATOMS: atom_id res chain seq x y z
N MET A 1 -30.02 9.78 -21.89
CA MET A 1 -29.80 11.03 -22.67
C MET A 1 -28.81 12.01 -22.02
N SER A 2 -27.93 11.59 -21.09
CA SER A 2 -27.03 12.47 -20.33
C SER A 2 -25.58 12.55 -20.84
N ASP A 3 -25.20 11.70 -21.81
CA ASP A 3 -23.82 11.63 -22.31
C ASP A 3 -23.41 12.80 -23.22
N ASN A 4 -24.38 13.57 -23.72
CA ASN A 4 -24.15 14.64 -24.69
C ASN A 4 -23.49 15.87 -24.03
N VAL A 5 -23.94 16.26 -22.83
CA VAL A 5 -23.44 17.47 -22.14
C VAL A 5 -21.98 17.33 -21.70
N LEU A 6 -21.59 16.13 -21.23
CA LEU A 6 -20.20 15.84 -20.82
C LEU A 6 -19.23 15.90 -21.99
N ASN A 7 -19.65 15.41 -23.17
CA ASN A 7 -18.82 15.45 -24.38
C ASN A 7 -18.68 16.87 -24.93
N GLN A 8 -19.76 17.66 -24.92
CA GLN A 8 -19.69 19.08 -25.32
C GLN A 8 -18.72 19.88 -24.44
N LEU A 9 -18.71 19.63 -23.13
CA LEU A 9 -17.82 20.35 -22.20
C LEU A 9 -16.35 19.88 -22.30
N ARG A 10 -16.10 18.66 -22.79
CA ARG A 10 -14.75 18.15 -23.07
C ARG A 10 -14.15 18.82 -24.32
N ASN A 11 -14.97 19.09 -25.33
CA ASN A 11 -14.55 19.70 -26.59
C ASN A 11 -14.31 21.22 -26.47
N LYS A 12 -14.98 21.90 -25.54
CA LYS A 12 -14.81 23.35 -25.30
C LYS A 12 -13.56 23.72 -24.48
N ARG A 13 -12.72 22.75 -24.09
CA ARG A 13 -11.50 23.01 -23.31
C ARG A 13 -10.29 23.23 -24.22
N ASN A 14 -9.86 24.47 -24.35
CA ASN A 14 -8.53 24.81 -24.87
C ASN A 14 -7.47 24.38 -23.84
N ARG A 15 -6.88 23.19 -24.04
CA ARG A 15 -5.76 22.73 -23.21
C ARG A 15 -4.48 23.42 -23.68
N PRO A 16 -3.70 24.02 -22.78
CA PRO A 16 -2.37 24.51 -23.13
C PRO A 16 -1.51 23.33 -23.62
N THR A 17 -1.00 23.42 -24.84
CA THR A 17 -0.05 22.45 -25.38
C THR A 17 1.34 22.84 -24.90
N VAL A 18 1.97 21.97 -24.11
CA VAL A 18 3.34 22.16 -23.66
C VAL A 18 4.27 21.64 -24.76
N PRO A 19 5.29 22.42 -25.17
CA PRO A 19 6.27 21.95 -26.15
C PRO A 19 7.07 20.77 -25.59
N PRO A 20 7.47 19.81 -26.45
CA PRO A 20 8.24 18.65 -26.03
C PRO A 20 9.60 19.05 -25.47
N ARG A 21 9.99 18.44 -24.36
CA ARG A 21 11.30 18.65 -23.73
C ARG A 21 12.37 17.96 -24.58
N GLN A 22 13.41 18.70 -24.96
CA GLN A 22 14.63 18.09 -25.50
C GLN A 22 15.49 17.66 -24.31
N ASP A 23 15.49 16.35 -24.00
CA ASP A 23 16.43 15.79 -23.02
C ASP A 23 17.81 15.65 -23.68
N ALA A 24 18.74 16.52 -23.28
CA ALA A 24 20.11 16.57 -23.82
C ALA A 24 21.06 15.51 -23.23
N LEU A 25 20.55 14.52 -22.50
CA LEU A 25 21.36 13.54 -21.75
C LEU A 25 21.37 12.12 -22.34
N VAL A 26 20.83 11.92 -23.55
CA VAL A 26 20.98 10.64 -24.26
C VAL A 26 21.89 10.85 -25.47
N PRO A 27 23.15 10.39 -25.42
CA PRO A 27 24.03 10.40 -26.57
C PRO A 27 23.43 9.55 -27.70
N LYS A 28 23.29 10.16 -28.88
CA LYS A 28 22.88 9.49 -30.11
C LYS A 28 24.06 8.61 -30.58
N PRO A 29 23.88 7.31 -30.87
CA PRO A 29 25.01 6.47 -31.30
C PRO A 29 25.48 6.90 -32.69
N GLN A 30 26.68 7.47 -32.75
CA GLN A 30 27.45 7.65 -33.98
C GLN A 30 28.33 6.42 -34.20
N LEU A 31 28.26 5.87 -35.41
CA LEU A 31 29.14 4.80 -35.91
C LEU A 31 30.61 5.26 -35.90
N GLU A 32 31.48 4.39 -35.39
CA GLU A 32 32.95 4.55 -35.33
C GLU A 32 33.61 4.51 -36.73
N PRO A 33 34.92 4.84 -36.89
CA PRO A 33 35.99 3.91 -36.48
C PRO A 33 37.35 4.51 -36.01
N GLN A 34 38.10 3.68 -35.25
CA GLN A 34 39.57 3.50 -35.17
C GLN A 34 40.29 3.77 -33.82
N THR A 35 40.79 2.65 -33.27
CA THR A 35 41.78 2.32 -32.20
C THR A 35 43.17 2.97 -32.38
N PRO A 36 44.22 2.80 -31.51
CA PRO A 36 44.39 1.87 -30.36
C PRO A 36 45.08 2.40 -29.05
N GLU A 37 44.92 1.61 -27.95
CA GLU A 37 45.90 1.23 -26.89
C GLU A 37 46.47 2.32 -25.95
N GLN A 38 46.82 2.14 -24.66
CA GLN A 38 46.86 1.06 -23.66
C GLN A 38 47.23 1.70 -22.28
N GLU A 39 47.29 0.88 -21.22
CA GLU A 39 47.89 1.12 -19.88
C GLU A 39 47.00 1.77 -18.79
N THR A 40 46.99 1.42 -17.50
CA THR A 40 47.59 0.34 -16.69
C THR A 40 47.11 0.54 -15.22
N LEU A 41 46.78 -0.57 -14.53
CA LEU A 41 46.85 -0.90 -13.07
C LEU A 41 46.25 0.02 -11.96
N MET A 42 45.64 -0.66 -10.97
CA MET A 42 45.30 -0.20 -9.60
C MET A 42 46.57 -0.04 -8.71
N PRO A 43 46.56 0.01 -7.34
CA PRO A 43 45.54 0.25 -6.29
C PRO A 43 46.03 1.15 -5.09
N ALA A 44 45.25 1.17 -4.00
CA ALA A 44 45.68 1.04 -2.58
C ALA A 44 45.82 2.28 -1.64
N ASN A 45 45.26 2.07 -0.42
CA ASN A 45 45.70 2.44 0.96
C ASN A 45 44.53 3.04 1.76
N ALA A 46 43.99 2.45 2.84
CA ALA A 46 44.52 1.82 4.08
C ALA A 46 44.82 2.83 5.19
N ASP A 47 44.23 2.60 6.37
CA ASP A 47 44.69 2.84 7.76
C ASP A 47 43.47 3.04 8.70
N ASP A 48 43.42 2.70 9.98
CA ASP A 48 44.11 1.78 10.89
C ASP A 48 43.45 2.05 12.27
N ARG A 49 43.19 1.03 13.10
CA ARG A 49 43.44 1.04 14.56
C ARG A 49 42.94 -0.22 15.28
N ASP A 50 43.96 -0.95 15.69
CA ASP A 50 44.12 -2.10 16.59
C ASP A 50 43.75 -1.84 18.07
N SER A 51 43.34 -2.88 18.80
CA SER A 51 43.67 -3.15 20.22
C SER A 51 43.04 -4.47 20.72
N LEU A 52 43.90 -5.35 21.27
CA LEU A 52 43.64 -6.74 21.68
C LEU A 52 43.69 -6.97 23.21
N GLN A 53 42.83 -7.89 23.69
CA GLN A 53 43.01 -8.94 24.75
C GLN A 53 42.95 -8.60 26.29
N PRO A 54 42.91 -9.60 27.22
CA PRO A 54 41.90 -10.68 27.45
C PRO A 54 41.60 -10.95 28.98
N SER A 55 40.60 -11.76 29.37
CA SER A 55 40.51 -12.44 30.70
C SER A 55 39.50 -13.61 30.73
N THR A 56 39.84 -14.64 31.51
CA THR A 56 39.39 -16.06 31.58
C THR A 56 38.17 -16.36 32.51
N PRO A 57 37.68 -17.61 32.61
CA PRO A 57 36.28 -17.97 32.91
C PRO A 57 36.00 -18.25 34.39
N VAL A 58 34.72 -18.19 34.80
CA VAL A 58 34.25 -18.73 36.09
C VAL A 58 32.96 -19.53 35.88
N THR A 59 33.02 -20.79 36.30
CA THR A 59 31.92 -21.76 36.41
C THR A 59 31.41 -21.79 37.85
N GLU A 60 30.10 -21.67 38.10
CA GLU A 60 29.29 -22.62 38.92
C GLU A 60 27.93 -22.04 39.39
N ALA A 61 26.93 -22.93 39.29
CA ALA A 61 25.86 -23.19 40.25
C ALA A 61 24.60 -22.28 40.36
N THR A 62 23.51 -22.85 39.80
CA THR A 62 22.24 -23.18 40.51
C THR A 62 21.23 -22.06 40.82
N ASN A 63 20.18 -21.98 39.99
CA ASN A 63 18.79 -21.87 40.46
C ASN A 63 17.80 -22.23 39.33
N PRO A 64 16.84 -23.16 39.52
CA PRO A 64 15.81 -23.43 38.53
C PRO A 64 14.75 -22.33 38.63
N THR A 65 14.97 -21.25 37.89
CA THR A 65 13.97 -20.18 37.71
C THR A 65 12.93 -20.68 36.70
N PRO A 66 11.61 -20.47 36.90
CA PRO A 66 10.54 -20.92 36.00
C PRO A 66 10.49 -20.07 34.71
N ALA A 67 11.59 -20.00 33.98
CA ALA A 67 11.79 -19.11 32.84
C ALA A 67 11.42 -19.74 31.48
N SER A 68 10.78 -20.91 31.46
CA SER A 68 10.67 -21.70 30.21
C SER A 68 9.31 -21.64 29.49
N LEU A 69 8.35 -20.83 29.95
CA LEU A 69 7.07 -20.67 29.23
C LEU A 69 7.04 -19.46 28.30
N ASN A 70 7.97 -18.50 28.48
CA ASN A 70 8.05 -17.26 27.68
C ASN A 70 9.38 -17.16 26.92
N SER A 71 10.03 -18.29 26.61
CA SER A 71 11.25 -18.27 25.81
C SER A 71 10.91 -17.88 24.36
N LEU A 72 11.78 -17.11 23.69
CA LEU A 72 11.61 -16.77 22.27
C LEU A 72 11.26 -17.98 21.38
N PRO A 73 11.95 -19.14 21.46
CA PRO A 73 11.61 -20.29 20.63
C PRO A 73 10.23 -20.87 20.95
N SER A 74 9.80 -20.86 22.22
CA SER A 74 8.43 -21.32 22.58
C SER A 74 7.34 -20.39 22.03
N LEU A 75 7.57 -19.07 22.04
CA LEU A 75 6.61 -18.09 21.50
C LEU A 75 6.53 -18.14 19.97
N GLN A 76 7.64 -18.39 19.29
CA GLN A 76 7.66 -18.59 17.83
C GLN A 76 6.88 -19.86 17.42
N ALA A 77 7.11 -20.98 18.11
CA ALA A 77 6.37 -22.22 17.86
C ALA A 77 4.86 -22.12 18.18
N GLU A 78 4.48 -21.23 19.11
CA GLU A 78 3.06 -20.93 19.36
C GLU A 78 2.47 -20.03 18.28
N LEU A 79 3.21 -19.03 17.79
CA LEU A 79 2.78 -18.11 16.75
C LEU A 79 2.48 -18.84 15.44
N GLU A 80 3.26 -19.86 15.08
CA GLU A 80 3.04 -20.70 13.88
C GLU A 80 1.66 -21.40 13.86
N LYS A 81 0.98 -21.49 15.00
CA LYS A 81 -0.38 -22.06 15.08
C LYS A 81 -1.47 -21.10 14.60
N TYR A 82 -1.17 -19.80 14.53
CA TYR A 82 -2.13 -18.76 14.16
C TYR A 82 -1.89 -18.28 12.72
N PRO A 83 -2.96 -17.93 11.98
CA PRO A 83 -2.80 -17.42 10.62
C PRO A 83 -2.07 -16.07 10.61
N GLU A 84 -1.16 -15.90 9.66
CA GLU A 84 -0.45 -14.63 9.48
C GLU A 84 -1.38 -13.52 8.96
N THR A 85 -1.22 -12.31 9.50
CA THR A 85 -1.97 -11.14 9.07
C THR A 85 -1.18 -10.30 8.07
N ARG A 86 -1.82 -9.85 6.98
CA ARG A 86 -1.22 -8.94 5.99
C ARG A 86 -2.03 -7.66 5.82
N ARG A 87 -1.35 -6.52 5.65
CA ARG A 87 -2.00 -5.28 5.20
C ARG A 87 -2.46 -5.44 3.74
N HIS A 88 -3.75 -5.24 3.47
CA HIS A 88 -4.31 -5.46 2.14
C HIS A 88 -4.82 -4.18 1.45
N SER A 89 -5.37 -3.18 2.15
CA SER A 89 -5.95 -2.02 1.45
C SER A 89 -6.20 -0.79 2.31
N ALA A 90 -6.19 0.38 1.65
CA ALA A 90 -6.78 1.61 2.16
C ALA A 90 -8.26 1.66 1.75
N ILE A 91 -9.15 1.24 2.65
CA ILE A 91 -10.60 1.20 2.40
C ILE A 91 -11.19 2.60 2.64
N VAL A 92 -12.00 3.08 1.69
CA VAL A 92 -12.73 4.36 1.82
C VAL A 92 -14.23 4.10 1.92
N LEU A 93 -14.80 4.46 3.07
CA LEU A 93 -16.20 4.29 3.39
C LEU A 93 -16.96 5.62 3.26
N GLU A 94 -18.29 5.53 3.21
CA GLU A 94 -19.15 6.71 3.35
C GLU A 94 -19.10 7.17 4.81
N LYS A 95 -19.08 8.49 5.03
CA LYS A 95 -18.83 9.08 6.35
C LYS A 95 -19.76 8.53 7.44
N ASP A 96 -21.06 8.45 7.16
CA ASP A 96 -22.03 8.00 8.15
C ASP A 96 -21.87 6.51 8.45
N LEU A 97 -21.62 5.70 7.41
CA LEU A 97 -21.39 4.27 7.53
C LEU A 97 -20.07 3.96 8.27
N ASP A 98 -19.03 4.75 8.04
CA ASP A 98 -17.76 4.67 8.77
C ASP A 98 -17.94 4.93 10.26
N HIS A 99 -18.68 6.00 10.62
CA HIS A 99 -18.97 6.31 12.01
C HIS A 99 -19.79 5.21 12.70
N GLU A 100 -20.85 4.72 12.05
CA GLU A 100 -21.70 3.65 12.58
C GLU A 100 -20.92 2.35 12.76
N LEU A 101 -20.13 1.96 11.76
CA LEU A 101 -19.33 0.74 11.79
C LEU A 101 -18.23 0.83 12.87
N THR A 102 -17.53 1.97 12.94
CA THR A 102 -16.51 2.21 13.97
C THR A 102 -17.10 2.12 15.36
N ARG A 103 -18.27 2.73 15.59
CA ARG A 103 -18.97 2.65 16.87
C ARG A 103 -19.39 1.21 17.19
N PHE A 104 -20.00 0.52 16.23
CA PHE A 104 -20.43 -0.87 16.38
C PHE A 104 -19.27 -1.78 16.81
N CYS A 105 -18.11 -1.62 16.17
CA CYS A 105 -16.90 -2.38 16.48
C CYS A 105 -16.32 -2.02 17.85
N LYS A 106 -16.23 -0.71 18.18
CA LYS A 106 -15.74 -0.23 19.47
C LYS A 106 -16.57 -0.75 20.63
N ASP A 107 -17.90 -0.71 20.52
CA ASP A 107 -18.83 -1.16 21.56
C ASP A 107 -18.70 -2.68 21.83
N ARG A 108 -18.13 -3.44 20.89
CA ARG A 108 -17.90 -4.90 20.98
C ARG A 108 -16.44 -5.29 21.21
N GLY A 109 -15.52 -4.32 21.27
CA GLY A 109 -14.09 -4.60 21.42
C GLY A 109 -13.47 -5.34 20.24
N ILE A 110 -14.03 -5.19 19.04
CA ILE A 110 -13.48 -5.75 17.79
C ILE A 110 -12.97 -4.63 16.88
N THR A 111 -12.10 -4.97 15.94
CA THR A 111 -11.67 -4.01 14.90
C THR A 111 -12.48 -4.19 13.62
N VAL A 112 -12.46 -3.19 12.74
CA VAL A 112 -13.19 -3.24 11.47
C VAL A 112 -12.63 -4.34 10.56
N GLU A 113 -11.31 -4.57 10.60
CA GLU A 113 -10.64 -5.64 9.84
C GLU A 113 -11.17 -7.02 10.26
N VAL A 114 -11.16 -7.30 11.57
CA VAL A 114 -11.66 -8.57 12.11
C VAL A 114 -13.15 -8.75 11.81
N PHE A 115 -13.93 -7.67 11.89
CA PHE A 115 -15.34 -7.72 11.50
C PHE A 115 -15.52 -8.06 10.02
N LEU A 116 -14.71 -7.51 9.12
CA LEU A 116 -14.77 -7.80 7.69
C LEU A 116 -14.38 -9.25 7.39
N GLU A 117 -13.35 -9.78 8.04
CA GLU A 117 -12.94 -11.19 7.93
C GLU A 117 -14.05 -12.14 8.38
N ALA A 118 -14.65 -11.86 9.55
CA ALA A 118 -15.77 -12.62 10.08
C ALA A 118 -17.00 -12.51 9.18
N ALA A 119 -17.33 -11.30 8.72
CA ALA A 119 -18.48 -11.06 7.84
C ALA A 119 -18.33 -11.80 6.50
N TRP A 120 -17.13 -11.81 5.90
CA TRP A 120 -16.87 -12.58 4.69
C TRP A 120 -17.01 -14.09 4.93
N THR A 121 -16.44 -14.60 6.02
CA THR A 121 -16.51 -16.03 6.38
C THR A 121 -17.96 -16.48 6.56
N VAL A 122 -18.76 -15.69 7.28
CA VAL A 122 -20.20 -15.99 7.49
C VAL A 122 -21.00 -15.84 6.20
N ALA A 123 -20.78 -14.76 5.44
CA ALA A 123 -21.52 -14.52 4.22
C ALA A 123 -21.25 -15.59 3.17
N SER A 124 -19.98 -15.93 2.94
CA SER A 124 -19.57 -16.89 1.90
C SER A 124 -20.15 -18.30 2.08
N ALA A 125 -20.59 -18.66 3.29
CA ALA A 125 -21.30 -19.90 3.57
C ALA A 125 -22.76 -19.91 3.09
N ASP A 126 -23.40 -18.74 2.91
CA ASP A 126 -24.78 -18.60 2.41
C ASP A 126 -24.80 -17.86 1.05
N SER A 127 -25.05 -18.62 -0.01
CA SER A 127 -25.14 -18.10 -1.38
C SER A 127 -26.18 -16.99 -1.54
N LYS A 128 -27.32 -17.06 -0.85
CA LYS A 128 -28.36 -16.02 -0.93
C LYS A 128 -27.91 -14.73 -0.26
N LEU A 129 -27.19 -14.85 0.86
CA LEU A 129 -26.64 -13.70 1.55
C LEU A 129 -25.55 -13.01 0.70
N VAL A 130 -24.66 -13.77 0.07
CA VAL A 130 -23.66 -13.25 -0.87
C VAL A 130 -24.31 -12.53 -2.05
N GLU A 131 -25.37 -13.09 -2.63
CA GLU A 131 -26.08 -12.47 -3.75
C GLU A 131 -26.70 -11.12 -3.34
N LYS A 132 -27.32 -11.06 -2.16
CA LYS A 132 -27.86 -9.81 -1.59
C LYS A 132 -26.76 -8.77 -1.38
N ILE A 133 -25.65 -9.15 -0.74
CA ILE A 133 -24.51 -8.27 -0.50
C ILE A 133 -23.94 -7.77 -1.84
N THR A 134 -23.77 -8.65 -2.82
CA THR A 134 -23.22 -8.31 -4.14
C THR A 134 -24.13 -7.33 -4.89
N THR A 135 -25.43 -7.51 -4.80
CA THR A 135 -26.42 -6.61 -5.42
C THR A 135 -26.36 -5.22 -4.81
N GLU A 136 -26.35 -5.11 -3.49
CA GLU A 136 -26.23 -3.82 -2.79
C GLU A 136 -24.86 -3.17 -3.04
N ALA A 137 -23.77 -3.95 -3.07
CA ALA A 137 -22.43 -3.45 -3.37
C ALA A 137 -22.35 -2.83 -4.77
N LYS A 138 -22.94 -3.49 -5.79
CA LYS A 138 -23.05 -2.94 -7.15
C LYS A 138 -23.84 -1.63 -7.17
N ARG A 139 -25.00 -1.59 -6.50
CA ARG A 139 -25.83 -0.37 -6.39
C ARG A 139 -25.04 0.81 -5.80
N ARG A 140 -24.28 0.58 -4.72
CA ARG A 140 -23.43 1.60 -4.09
C ARG A 140 -22.26 2.03 -4.97
N TYR A 141 -21.66 1.10 -5.71
CA TYR A 141 -20.59 1.41 -6.65
C TYR A 141 -21.06 2.40 -7.73
N ASP A 142 -22.22 2.15 -8.33
CA ASP A 142 -22.81 3.03 -9.34
C ASP A 142 -23.18 4.40 -8.76
N GLN A 143 -23.72 4.42 -7.54
CA GLN A 143 -23.99 5.67 -6.81
C GLN A 143 -22.71 6.49 -6.63
N ARG A 144 -21.60 5.88 -6.19
CA ARG A 144 -20.30 6.55 -6.05
C ARG A 144 -19.77 7.07 -7.37
N LYS A 145 -19.90 6.30 -8.46
CA LYS A 145 -19.54 6.74 -9.82
C LYS A 145 -20.30 8.00 -10.23
N ARG A 146 -21.60 8.04 -9.98
CA ARG A 146 -22.45 9.21 -10.26
C ARG A 146 -22.06 10.43 -9.44
N VAL A 147 -21.78 10.25 -8.14
CA VAL A 147 -21.28 11.33 -7.28
C VAL A 147 -19.95 11.89 -7.81
N GLY A 148 -19.04 11.02 -8.25
CA GLY A 148 -17.78 11.45 -8.88
C GLY A 148 -17.99 12.28 -10.15
N GLN A 149 -18.94 11.88 -11.00
CA GLN A 149 -19.32 12.65 -12.20
C GLN A 149 -19.90 14.02 -11.84
N ILE A 150 -20.79 14.09 -10.84
CA ILE A 150 -21.39 15.33 -10.35
C ILE A 150 -20.30 16.26 -9.82
N LYS A 151 -19.41 15.76 -8.95
CA LYS A 151 -18.28 16.54 -8.41
C LYS A 151 -17.42 17.11 -9.54
N ARG A 152 -17.09 16.28 -10.52
CA ARG A 152 -16.35 16.72 -11.72
C ARG A 152 -17.10 17.85 -12.43
N LEU A 153 -18.38 17.68 -12.75
CA LEU A 153 -19.20 18.68 -13.43
C LEU A 153 -19.25 20.01 -12.67
N ILE A 154 -19.47 19.97 -11.36
CA ILE A 154 -19.44 21.15 -10.49
C ILE A 154 -18.11 21.89 -10.66
N THR A 155 -16.98 21.18 -10.56
CA THR A 155 -15.65 21.78 -10.76
C THR A 155 -15.47 22.34 -12.17
N MET A 156 -16.04 21.71 -13.21
CA MET A 156 -15.94 22.24 -14.58
C MET A 156 -16.71 23.55 -14.75
N LEU A 157 -17.88 23.68 -14.10
CA LEU A 157 -18.74 24.86 -14.17
C LEU A 157 -18.27 25.98 -13.24
N SER A 158 -17.70 25.65 -12.08
CA SER A 158 -17.17 26.66 -11.14
C SER A 158 -15.92 27.34 -11.66
N ASN A 159 -15.14 26.65 -12.50
CA ASN A 159 -13.85 27.12 -13.00
C ASN A 159 -13.92 27.61 -14.46
N SER A 160 -15.11 27.79 -15.03
CA SER A 160 -15.24 28.46 -16.34
C SER A 160 -15.09 29.97 -16.17
N PRO A 161 -14.22 30.63 -16.94
CA PRO A 161 -14.10 32.08 -16.90
C PRO A 161 -15.45 32.72 -17.24
N LYS A 162 -15.85 33.73 -16.46
CA LYS A 162 -17.03 34.56 -16.75
C LYS A 162 -16.81 35.38 -18.01
#